data_AF-A0A9D8RVT0-F1
#
_entry.id   AF-A0A9D8RVT0-F1
#
_cell.length_a   1.000
_cell.length_b   1.000
_cell.length_c   1.000
_cell.angle_alpha   90.00
_cell.angle_beta   90.00
_cell.angle_gamma   90.00
#
_symmetry.space_group_name_H-M   'P 1'
#
loop_
_entity.id
_entity.type
_entity.pdbx_description
1 polymer ?
#
loop_
_entity_poly.entity_id
_entity_poly.type
_entity_poly.pdbx_seq_one_letter_code
_entity_poly.pdbx_strand_id
1 'polypeptide(L)'
;MKDYDYGAKPIRAWGYVGFSFLYAIPVVGWLVWLFNALFAKNRNVKNHARSYFCGFLILVLVAIVAVIAVAALYLLGYLSPELIETLGLPAVA
;
A
#
# COMPACT_ATOMS: atom_id res chain seq x y z
N MET A 1 6.67 22.97 -35.15
CA MET A 1 5.90 21.71 -35.33
C MET A 1 5.49 21.28 -33.93
N LYS A 2 4.20 21.26 -33.60
CA LYS A 2 3.75 20.85 -32.25
C LYS A 2 3.82 19.33 -32.20
N ASP A 3 4.86 18.80 -31.59
CA ASP A 3 4.90 17.38 -31.23
C ASP A 3 3.84 17.18 -30.16
N TYR A 4 2.64 16.80 -30.58
CA TYR A 4 1.58 16.39 -29.68
C TYR A 4 2.09 15.19 -28.89
N ASP A 5 2.44 15.40 -27.62
CA ASP A 5 2.74 14.32 -26.68
C ASP A 5 1.51 13.42 -26.58
N TYR A 6 1.45 12.39 -27.43
CA TYR A 6 0.38 11.39 -27.43
C TYR A 6 0.27 10.69 -26.07
N GLY A 7 1.30 10.74 -25.23
CA GLY A 7 1.35 10.19 -23.88
C GLY A 7 0.82 11.13 -22.78
N ALA A 8 0.53 12.40 -23.06
CA ALA A 8 0.07 13.38 -22.09
C ALA A 8 -1.46 13.52 -22.00
N LYS A 9 -2.23 12.81 -22.85
CA LYS A 9 -3.70 12.92 -22.81
C LYS A 9 -4.22 12.49 -21.43
N PRO A 10 -4.88 13.40 -20.68
CA PRO A 10 -5.40 13.07 -19.37
C PRO A 10 -6.56 12.08 -19.51
N ILE A 11 -6.52 11.02 -18.70
CA ILE A 11 -7.69 10.16 -18.53
C ILE A 11 -8.68 10.86 -17.59
N ARG A 12 -9.98 10.57 -17.78
CA ARG A 12 -11.04 11.10 -16.90
C ARG A 12 -10.82 10.61 -15.46
N ALA A 13 -11.30 11.39 -14.49
CA ALA A 13 -11.22 11.05 -13.07
C ALA A 13 -11.69 9.62 -12.76
N TRP A 14 -12.81 9.21 -13.34
CA TRP A 14 -13.37 7.85 -13.21
C TRP A 14 -12.42 6.74 -13.70
N GLY A 15 -11.54 7.03 -14.66
CA GLY A 15 -10.52 6.08 -15.10
C GLY A 15 -9.52 5.76 -13.99
N TYR A 16 -9.10 6.76 -13.21
CA TYR A 16 -8.21 6.53 -12.06
C TYR A 16 -8.90 5.72 -10.97
N VAL A 17 -10.18 5.98 -10.70
CA VAL A 17 -10.97 5.22 -9.75
C VAL A 17 -11.06 3.74 -10.16
N GLY A 18 -11.36 3.49 -11.43
CA GLY A 18 -11.38 2.12 -11.98
C GLY A 18 -10.03 1.42 -11.89
N PHE A 19 -8.93 2.13 -12.17
CA PHE A 19 -7.58 1.59 -11.97
C PHE A 19 -7.28 1.29 -10.50
N SER A 20 -7.69 2.13 -9.56
CA SER A 20 -7.49 1.88 -8.13
C SER A 20 -8.20 0.60 -7.68
N PHE A 21 -9.45 0.37 -8.13
CA PHE A 21 -10.14 -0.90 -7.85
C PHE A 21 -9.45 -2.09 -8.52
N LEU A 22 -9.05 -1.94 -9.79
CA LEU A 22 -8.35 -2.99 -10.51
C LEU A 22 -7.05 -3.38 -9.80
N TYR A 23 -6.25 -2.42 -9.36
CA TYR A 23 -4.97 -2.66 -8.68
C TYR A 23 -5.14 -3.30 -7.29
N ALA A 24 -6.29 -3.12 -6.66
CA ALA A 24 -6.61 -3.78 -5.39
C ALA A 24 -6.91 -5.29 -5.53
N ILE A 25 -7.22 -5.76 -6.75
CA ILE A 25 -7.50 -7.18 -7.00
C ILE A 25 -6.18 -7.98 -6.99
N PRO A 26 -6.06 -9.03 -6.15
CA PRO A 26 -4.87 -9.87 -6.12
C PRO A 26 -4.62 -10.57 -7.46
N VAL A 27 -3.35 -10.91 -7.71
CA VAL A 27 -2.89 -11.64 -8.92
C VAL A 27 -3.14 -10.84 -10.20
N VAL A 28 -4.37 -10.81 -10.73
CA VAL A 28 -4.68 -10.15 -12.02
C VAL A 28 -4.49 -8.65 -11.93
N GLY A 29 -5.00 -8.02 -10.88
CA GLY A 29 -4.85 -6.59 -10.67
C GLY A 29 -3.39 -6.17 -10.49
N TRP A 30 -2.62 -6.98 -9.78
CA TRP A 30 -1.19 -6.74 -9.56
C TRP A 30 -0.36 -6.88 -10.83
N LEU A 31 -0.68 -7.84 -11.70
CA LEU A 31 -0.03 -7.95 -13.00
C LEU A 31 -0.29 -6.71 -13.87
N VAL A 32 -1.55 -6.25 -13.94
CA VAL A 32 -1.91 -5.04 -14.69
C VAL A 32 -1.26 -3.80 -14.07
N TRP A 33 -1.21 -3.74 -12.75
CA TRP A 33 -0.59 -2.66 -12.01
C TRP A 33 0.91 -2.53 -12.28
N LEU A 34 1.65 -3.63 -12.16
CA LEU A 34 3.08 -3.69 -12.48
C LEU A 34 3.33 -3.34 -13.94
N PHE A 35 2.52 -3.89 -14.85
CA PHE A 35 2.60 -3.56 -16.26
C PHE A 35 2.42 -2.06 -16.50
N ASN A 36 1.41 -1.44 -15.89
CA ASN A 36 1.16 -0.01 -16.02
C ASN A 36 2.27 0.84 -15.38
N ALA A 37 2.83 0.43 -14.25
CA ALA A 37 3.93 1.14 -13.59
C ALA A 37 5.23 1.15 -14.41
N LEU A 38 5.50 0.07 -15.15
CA LEU A 38 6.74 -0.14 -15.90
C LEU A 38 6.61 0.28 -17.37
N PHE A 39 5.52 -0.09 -18.04
CA PHE A 39 5.41 -0.08 -19.50
C PHE A 39 4.29 0.81 -20.06
N ALA A 40 3.44 1.44 -19.23
CA ALA A 40 2.38 2.31 -19.75
C ALA A 40 2.96 3.45 -20.60
N LYS A 41 2.40 3.60 -21.81
CA LYS A 41 2.73 4.71 -22.72
C LYS A 41 2.16 6.05 -22.25
N ASN A 42 1.01 6.03 -21.59
CA ASN A 42 0.40 7.24 -21.01
C ASN A 42 1.10 7.59 -19.69
N ARG A 43 1.72 8.77 -19.63
CA ARG A 43 2.51 9.21 -18.47
C ARG A 43 1.63 9.37 -17.22
N ASN A 44 0.39 9.80 -17.38
CA ASN A 44 -0.52 10.00 -16.24
C ASN A 44 -0.93 8.65 -15.61
N VAL A 45 -1.23 7.64 -16.44
CA VAL A 45 -1.52 6.28 -15.96
C VAL A 45 -0.30 5.66 -15.30
N LYS A 46 0.89 5.84 -15.90
CA LYS A 46 2.15 5.35 -15.36
C LYS A 46 2.47 5.96 -14.00
N ASN A 47 2.30 7.28 -13.86
CA ASN A 47 2.52 7.98 -12.61
C ASN A 47 1.49 7.58 -11.54
N HIS A 48 0.22 7.40 -11.90
CA HIS A 48 -0.80 6.88 -10.99
C HIS A 48 -0.48 5.46 -10.50
N ALA A 49 -0.07 4.57 -11.41
CA ALA A 49 0.34 3.21 -11.04
C ALA A 49 1.53 3.22 -10.06
N ARG A 50 2.53 4.08 -10.30
CA ARG A 50 3.71 4.23 -9.43
C ARG A 50 3.37 4.83 -8.06
N SER A 51 2.55 5.88 -8.01
CA SER A 51 2.14 6.47 -6.73
C SER A 51 1.28 5.51 -5.92
N TYR A 52 0.38 4.77 -6.57
CA TYR A 52 -0.39 3.70 -5.94
C TYR A 52 0.54 2.62 -5.36
N PHE A 53 1.61 2.24 -6.10
CA PHE A 53 2.62 1.28 -5.63
C PHE A 53 3.38 1.76 -4.42
N CYS A 54 3.85 3.01 -4.43
CA CYS A 54 4.47 3.61 -3.25
C CYS A 54 3.51 3.64 -2.06
N GLY A 55 2.24 4.01 -2.26
CA GLY A 55 1.23 4.01 -1.20
C GLY A 55 0.99 2.63 -0.59
N PHE A 56 0.93 1.59 -1.43
CA PHE A 56 0.84 0.21 -0.97
C PHE A 56 2.06 -0.23 -0.17
N LEU A 57 3.28 0.10 -0.62
CA LEU A 57 4.49 -0.23 0.13
C LEU A 57 4.51 0.45 1.51
N ILE A 58 4.07 1.70 1.59
CA ILE A 58 3.93 2.41 2.87
C ILE A 58 2.91 1.68 3.78
N LEU A 59 1.77 1.27 3.23
CA LEU A 59 0.76 0.52 3.99
C LEU A 59 1.29 -0.82 4.50
N VAL A 60 2.05 -1.55 3.67
CA VAL A 60 2.71 -2.80 4.08
C VAL A 60 3.72 -2.55 5.20
N LEU A 61 4.53 -1.48 5.11
CA LEU A 61 5.49 -1.13 6.15
C LEU A 61 4.78 -0.80 7.49
N VAL A 62 3.72 0.00 7.45
CA VAL A 62 2.91 0.33 8.63
C VAL A 62 2.30 -0.94 9.25
N ALA A 63 1.79 -1.85 8.42
CA ALA A 63 1.23 -3.12 8.88
C ALA A 63 2.29 -4.00 9.55
N ILE A 64 3.51 -4.08 8.99
CA ILE A 64 4.62 -4.82 9.60
C ILE A 64 4.97 -4.24 10.97
N VAL A 65 5.11 -2.92 11.08
CA VAL A 65 5.41 -2.26 12.35
C VAL A 65 4.31 -2.53 13.39
N ALA A 66 3.04 -2.44 12.98
CA ALA A 66 1.92 -2.73 13.87
C ALA A 66 1.93 -4.18 14.36
N VAL A 67 2.19 -5.15 13.48
CA VAL A 67 2.28 -6.57 13.84
C VAL A 67 3.44 -6.82 14.81
N ILE A 68 4.61 -6.22 14.58
CA ILE A 68 5.76 -6.34 15.48
C ILE A 68 5.45 -5.73 16.85
N ALA A 69 4.84 -4.54 16.90
CA ALA A 69 4.49 -3.88 18.16
C ALA A 69 3.50 -4.72 18.97
N VAL A 70 2.49 -5.28 18.32
CA VAL A 70 1.54 -6.20 18.95
C VAL A 70 2.26 -7.44 19.45
N ALA A 71 3.04 -8.13 18.60
CA ALA A 71 3.78 -9.34 18.99
C ALA A 71 4.75 -9.11 20.16
N ALA A 72 5.43 -7.96 20.20
CA ALA A 72 6.31 -7.58 21.31
C ALA A 72 5.53 -7.41 22.61
N LEU A 73 4.34 -6.81 22.57
CA LEU A 73 3.47 -6.69 23.75
C LEU A 73 3.03 -8.07 24.26
N TYR A 74 2.60 -8.97 23.37
CA TYR A 74 2.27 -10.36 23.73
C TYR A 74 3.47 -11.06 24.40
N LEU A 75 4.68 -10.92 23.85
CA LEU A 75 5.87 -11.58 24.37
C LEU A 75 6.33 -11.01 25.72
N LEU A 76 6.25 -9.69 25.91
CA LEU A 76 6.54 -9.05 27.19
C LEU A 76 5.57 -9.51 28.29
N GLY A 77 4.29 -9.66 27.95
CA GLY A 77 3.30 -10.22 28.87
C GLY A 77 3.57 -11.65 29.27
N TYR A 78 4.05 -12.46 28.33
CA TYR A 78 4.45 -13.83 28.62
C TYR A 78 5.70 -13.93 29.50
N LEU A 79 6.69 -13.06 29.28
CA LEU A 79 7.99 -13.13 29.97
C LEU A 79 8.00 -12.45 31.35
N SER A 80 7.26 -11.36 31.54
CA SER A 80 7.22 -10.59 32.78
C SER A 80 5.81 -10.03 33.05
N PRO A 81 4.88 -10.83 33.58
CA PRO A 81 3.50 -10.40 33.81
C PRO A 81 3.38 -9.23 34.79
N GLU A 82 4.31 -9.11 35.75
CA GLU A 82 4.41 -7.98 36.68
C GLU A 82 4.65 -6.64 35.95
N LEU A 83 5.34 -6.66 34.81
CA LEU A 83 5.58 -5.47 33.99
C LEU A 83 4.29 -5.00 33.28
N ILE A 84 3.40 -5.92 32.90
CA ILE A 84 2.09 -5.56 32.34
C ILE A 84 1.21 -4.91 33.40
N GLU A 85 1.22 -5.45 34.62
CA GLU A 85 0.46 -4.92 35.75
C GLU A 85 0.94 -3.51 36.14
N THR A 86 2.26 -3.29 36.19
CA THR A 86 2.85 -1.97 36.47
C THR A 86 2.62 -0.94 35.37
N LEU A 87 2.55 -1.36 34.10
CA LEU A 87 2.22 -0.48 32.97
C LEU A 87 0.70 -0.25 32.81
N GLY A 88 -0.13 -0.90 33.64
CA GLY A 88 -1.60 -0.76 33.59
C GLY A 88 -2.21 -1.22 32.27
N LEU A 89 -1.51 -2.09 31.53
CA LEU A 89 -1.99 -2.62 30.25
C LEU A 89 -2.95 -3.79 30.50
N PRO A 90 -3.99 -3.99 29.66
CA PRO A 90 -4.91 -5.10 29.84
C PRO A 90 -4.14 -6.41 29.79
N ALA A 91 -4.40 -7.30 30.75
CA ALA A 91 -3.83 -8.63 30.76
C ALA A 91 -4.21 -9.33 29.45
N VAL A 92 -3.19 -9.76 28.71
CA VAL A 92 -3.36 -10.57 27.53
C VAL A 92 -3.63 -12.00 28.02
N ALA A 93 -4.89 -12.43 27.90
CA ALA A 93 -5.37 -13.72 28.37
C ALA A 93 -4.74 -14.92 27.64
#